data_AF-A0AAV2YPF2-F1
#
_entry.id   AF-A0AAV2YPF2-F1
#
_cell.length_a   1.000
_cell.length_b   1.000
_cell.length_c   1.000
_cell.angle_alpha   90.00
_cell.angle_beta   90.00
_cell.angle_gamma   90.00
#
_symmetry.space_group_name_H-M   'P 1'
#
loop_
_entity.id
_entity.type
_entity.pdbx_description
1 polymer ?
#
loop_
_entity_poly.entity_id
_entity_poly.type
_entity_poly.pdbx_seq_one_letter_code
_entity_poly.pdbx_strand_id
1 'polypeptide(L)'
;MAFSKLILIAAAAALCFTSTEARVRHHKHHHAQFKATPWEANPAEKKAKCDDLCTLRGFYSFQQMRNCESRPTDLCMQYKLGLLSMEGVLITSECECEGASDDE
;
A
#
# COMPACT_ATOMS: atom_id res chain seq x y z
N MET A 1 -51.94 1.54 -40.83
CA MET A 1 -51.87 1.56 -39.34
C MET A 1 -50.41 1.51 -38.90
N ALA A 2 -49.76 2.65 -38.62
CA ALA A 2 -48.38 2.65 -38.10
C ALA A 2 -47.98 3.96 -37.38
N PHE A 3 -48.92 4.74 -36.86
CA PHE A 3 -48.65 6.04 -36.20
C PHE A 3 -48.91 6.01 -34.69
N SER A 4 -48.76 4.86 -34.03
CA SER A 4 -49.17 4.70 -32.61
C SER A 4 -48.04 4.26 -31.67
N LYS A 5 -46.82 4.04 -32.17
CA LYS A 5 -45.69 3.59 -31.31
C LYS A 5 -44.65 4.67 -30.99
N LEU A 6 -44.71 5.84 -31.63
CA LEU A 6 -43.72 6.90 -31.45
C LEU A 6 -44.03 7.89 -30.31
N ILE A 7 -45.26 7.92 -29.79
CA ILE A 7 -45.65 8.87 -28.74
C ILE A 7 -45.30 8.35 -27.33
N LEU A 8 -45.12 7.04 -27.15
CA LEU A 8 -44.84 6.42 -25.85
C LEU A 8 -43.39 6.53 -25.37
N ILE A 9 -42.43 6.84 -26.25
CA ILE A 9 -41.02 6.91 -25.87
C ILE A 9 -40.67 8.29 -25.29
N ALA A 10 -41.41 9.35 -25.64
CA ALA A 10 -41.08 10.71 -25.23
C ALA A 10 -41.50 11.05 -23.79
N ALA A 11 -42.44 10.32 -23.18
CA ALA A 11 -42.94 10.65 -21.84
C ALA A 11 -42.09 10.07 -20.68
N ALA A 12 -41.20 9.10 -20.96
CA ALA A 12 -40.38 8.47 -19.92
C ALA A 12 -39.10 9.27 -19.59
N ALA A 13 -38.70 10.23 -20.43
CA ALA A 13 -37.44 10.96 -20.25
C ALA A 13 -37.53 12.16 -19.29
N ALA A 14 -38.72 12.54 -18.83
CA ALA A 14 -38.94 13.81 -18.12
C ALA A 14 -39.06 13.71 -16.59
N LEU A 15 -38.91 12.53 -15.97
CA LEU A 15 -39.15 12.34 -14.53
C LEU A 15 -37.93 11.92 -13.69
N CYS A 16 -36.71 11.93 -14.24
CA CYS A 16 -35.51 11.57 -13.47
C CYS A 16 -34.63 12.77 -13.06
N PHE A 17 -35.19 13.98 -13.01
CA PHE A 17 -34.63 15.05 -12.18
C PHE A 17 -35.31 15.04 -10.81
N THR A 18 -34.82 14.18 -9.92
CA THR A 18 -34.75 14.55 -8.51
C THR A 18 -33.34 14.25 -8.03
N SER A 19 -32.67 15.32 -7.62
CA SER A 19 -31.39 15.37 -6.95
C SER A 19 -31.17 14.14 -6.05
N THR A 20 -30.26 13.26 -6.43
CA THR A 20 -29.64 12.37 -5.46
C THR A 20 -28.58 13.20 -4.76
N GLU A 21 -28.94 13.77 -3.61
CA GLU A 21 -27.94 14.20 -2.64
C GLU A 21 -27.08 12.97 -2.33
N ALA A 22 -25.89 12.94 -2.92
CA ALA A 22 -24.87 11.96 -2.57
C ALA A 22 -24.47 12.22 -1.12
N ARG A 23 -25.18 11.58 -0.16
CA ARG A 23 -24.70 11.47 1.22
C ARG A 23 -23.39 10.70 1.18
N VAL A 24 -22.28 11.44 1.20
CA VAL A 24 -20.97 10.89 1.52
C VAL A 24 -21.07 10.30 2.92
N ARG A 25 -21.27 8.98 3.01
CA ARG A 25 -21.07 8.26 4.27
C ARG A 25 -19.58 8.29 4.54
N HIS A 26 -19.15 9.14 5.47
CA HIS A 26 -17.83 9.02 6.07
C HIS A 26 -17.78 7.68 6.82
N HIS A 27 -17.37 6.61 6.12
CA HIS A 27 -16.87 5.43 6.79
C HIS A 27 -15.61 5.86 7.55
N LYS A 28 -15.72 6.04 8.87
CA LYS A 28 -14.55 6.12 9.74
C LYS A 28 -13.83 4.79 9.63
N HIS A 29 -12.83 4.72 8.76
CA HIS A 29 -11.84 3.67 8.81
C HIS A 29 -11.08 3.87 10.13
N HIS A 30 -11.42 3.07 11.14
CA HIS A 30 -10.57 2.92 12.31
C HIS A 30 -9.33 2.18 11.85
N HIS A 31 -8.32 2.91 11.40
CA HIS A 31 -6.97 2.37 11.31
C HIS A 31 -6.62 1.91 12.73
N ALA A 32 -6.37 0.62 12.92
CA ALA A 32 -5.84 0.14 14.17
C ALA A 32 -4.53 0.90 14.41
N GLN A 33 -4.51 1.76 15.43
CA GLN A 33 -3.26 2.39 15.85
C GLN A 33 -2.38 1.27 16.41
N PHE A 34 -1.29 0.95 15.71
CA PHE A 34 -0.28 0.07 16.26
C PHE A 34 0.26 0.70 17.54
N LYS A 35 0.56 -0.14 18.53
CA LYS A 35 1.12 0.37 19.80
C LYS A 35 2.39 1.15 19.49
N ALA A 36 2.51 2.35 20.04
CA ALA A 36 3.71 3.16 19.92
C ALA A 36 4.92 2.33 20.35
N THR A 37 5.93 2.28 19.51
CA THR A 37 7.19 1.63 19.85
C THR A 37 7.91 2.49 20.92
N PRO A 38 8.74 1.89 21.80
CA PRO A 38 9.42 2.64 22.86
C PRO A 38 10.26 3.83 22.35
N TRP A 39 10.75 3.74 21.11
CA TRP A 39 11.59 4.75 20.47
C TRP A 39 10.79 5.87 19.77
N GLU A 40 9.45 5.79 19.66
CA GLU A 40 8.64 6.87 19.07
C GLU A 40 8.75 8.19 19.86
N ALA A 41 8.99 8.12 21.17
CA ALA A 41 9.06 9.30 22.04
C ALA A 41 10.36 10.11 21.83
N ASN A 42 11.39 9.51 21.22
CA ASN A 42 12.69 10.13 21.00
C ASN A 42 13.04 10.12 19.51
N PRO A 43 12.95 11.27 18.81
CA PRO A 43 13.23 11.33 17.37
C PRO A 43 14.62 10.84 16.97
N ALA A 44 15.64 11.06 17.80
CA ALA A 44 17.00 10.61 17.50
C ALA A 44 17.11 9.08 17.60
N GLU A 45 16.42 8.47 18.56
CA GLU A 45 16.36 7.02 18.72
C GLU A 45 15.54 6.38 17.59
N LYS A 46 14.38 6.96 17.24
CA LYS A 46 13.58 6.52 16.08
C LYS A 46 14.43 6.55 14.80
N LYS A 47 15.17 7.62 14.57
CA LYS A 47 16.06 7.72 13.41
C LYS A 47 17.10 6.60 13.37
N ALA A 48 17.81 6.37 14.48
CA ALA A 48 18.80 5.29 14.56
C ALA A 48 18.18 3.91 14.32
N LYS A 49 16.95 3.68 14.84
CA LYS A 49 16.22 2.43 14.59
C LYS A 49 15.79 2.28 13.13
N CYS A 50 15.35 3.35 12.48
CA CYS A 50 15.07 3.32 11.06
C CYS A 50 16.33 3.03 10.23
N ASP A 51 17.46 3.64 10.57
CA ASP A 51 18.74 3.39 9.88
C ASP A 51 19.17 1.90 10.01
N ASP A 52 18.99 1.29 11.20
CA ASP A 52 19.22 -0.14 11.43
C ASP A 52 18.29 -1.02 10.56
N LEU A 53 16.99 -0.70 10.53
CA LEU A 53 15.99 -1.44 9.74
C LEU A 53 16.25 -1.32 8.23
N CYS A 54 16.68 -0.15 7.77
CA CYS A 54 17.05 0.06 6.37
C CYS A 54 18.29 -0.74 5.99
N THR A 55 19.28 -0.82 6.89
CA THR A 55 20.46 -1.69 6.71
C THR A 55 20.04 -3.16 6.58
N LEU A 56 19.12 -3.63 7.43
CA LEU A 56 18.59 -4.99 7.35
C LEU A 56 17.83 -5.24 6.05
N ARG A 57 17.00 -4.29 5.59
CA ARG A 57 16.33 -4.38 4.28
C ARG A 57 17.35 -4.54 3.15
N GLY A 58 18.42 -3.74 3.17
CA GLY A 58 19.51 -3.82 2.20
C GLY A 58 20.18 -5.20 2.18
N PHE A 59 20.45 -5.77 3.36
CA PHE A 59 20.96 -7.14 3.47
C PHE A 59 20.03 -8.16 2.81
N TYR A 60 18.72 -8.14 3.10
CA TYR A 60 17.78 -9.09 2.51
C TYR A 60 17.65 -8.92 0.99
N SER A 61 17.67 -7.68 0.48
CA SER A 61 17.66 -7.41 -0.95
C SER A 61 18.91 -7.95 -1.65
N PHE A 62 20.09 -7.67 -1.10
CA PHE A 62 21.36 -8.22 -1.62
C PHE A 62 21.37 -9.76 -1.62
N GLN A 63 20.92 -10.38 -0.52
CA GLN A 63 20.87 -11.84 -0.43
C GLN A 63 19.83 -12.44 -1.36
N GLN A 64 18.69 -11.79 -1.56
CA GLN A 64 17.71 -12.23 -2.56
C GLN A 64 18.34 -12.23 -3.96
N MET A 65 18.95 -11.12 -4.38
CA MET A 65 19.59 -11.04 -5.70
C MET A 65 20.61 -12.17 -5.89
N ARG A 66 21.48 -12.37 -4.89
CA ARG A 66 22.50 -13.41 -4.94
C ARG A 66 21.90 -14.82 -5.01
N ASN A 67 20.91 -15.14 -4.19
CA ASN A 67 20.38 -16.50 -4.03
C ASN A 67 19.23 -16.84 -4.99
N CYS A 68 18.67 -15.86 -5.69
CA CYS A 68 17.61 -16.07 -6.68
C CYS A 68 18.09 -15.89 -8.12
N GLU A 69 19.10 -15.03 -8.35
CA GLU A 69 19.54 -14.66 -9.71
C GLU A 69 20.99 -15.04 -9.95
N SER A 70 21.93 -14.49 -9.18
CA SER A 70 23.37 -14.67 -9.48
C SER A 70 23.87 -16.10 -9.24
N ARG A 71 23.43 -16.73 -8.14
CA ARG A 71 23.77 -18.09 -7.72
C ARG A 71 22.53 -18.72 -7.08
N PRO A 72 21.60 -19.25 -7.87
CA PRO A 72 20.37 -19.80 -7.35
C PRO A 72 20.61 -20.89 -6.30
N THR A 73 20.05 -20.72 -5.12
CA THR A 73 20.06 -21.70 -4.04
C THR A 73 18.63 -22.00 -3.58
N ASP A 74 18.50 -23.03 -2.75
CA ASP A 74 17.27 -23.35 -2.02
C ASP A 74 16.90 -22.31 -0.95
N LEU A 75 17.72 -21.27 -0.76
CA LEU A 75 17.47 -20.15 0.14
C LEU A 75 16.73 -18.97 -0.52
N CYS A 76 16.50 -19.01 -1.84
CA CYS A 76 15.85 -17.91 -2.56
C CYS A 76 14.51 -17.51 -1.93
N MET A 77 13.66 -18.49 -1.59
CA MET A 77 12.33 -18.23 -1.04
C MET A 77 12.41 -17.58 0.35
N GLN A 78 13.36 -18.01 1.17
CA GLN A 78 13.60 -17.53 2.52
C GLN A 78 14.03 -16.07 2.49
N TYR A 79 14.92 -15.70 1.55
CA TYR A 79 15.34 -14.30 1.39
C TYR A 79 14.24 -13.42 0.79
N LYS A 80 13.42 -13.92 -0.14
CA LYS A 80 12.24 -13.20 -0.62
C LYS A 80 11.22 -12.93 0.49
N LEU A 81 10.92 -13.95 1.29
CA LEU A 81 10.01 -13.81 2.43
C LEU A 81 10.60 -12.89 3.51
N GLY A 82 11.90 -12.96 3.75
CA GLY A 82 12.61 -12.05 4.65
C GLY A 82 12.51 -10.59 4.18
N LEU A 83 12.74 -10.32 2.90
CA LEU A 83 12.60 -8.98 2.33
C LEU A 83 11.16 -8.45 2.45
N LEU A 84 10.18 -9.26 2.07
CA LEU A 84 8.75 -8.90 2.20
C LEU A 84 8.36 -8.64 3.67
N SER A 85 8.87 -9.44 4.60
CA SER A 85 8.64 -9.24 6.03
C SER A 85 9.24 -7.92 6.52
N MET A 86 10.44 -7.55 6.03
CA MET A 86 11.07 -6.27 6.35
C MET A 86 10.27 -5.08 5.81
N GLU A 87 9.65 -5.18 4.64
CA GLU A 87 8.73 -4.13 4.14
C GLU A 87 7.55 -3.92 5.09
N GLY A 88 6.96 -5.00 5.59
CA GLY A 88 5.91 -4.94 6.61
C GLY A 88 6.39 -4.25 7.89
N VAL A 89 7.58 -4.60 8.38
CA VAL A 89 8.17 -3.95 9.58
C VAL A 89 8.36 -2.45 9.35
N LEU A 90 8.98 -2.05 8.24
CA LEU A 90 9.23 -0.64 7.90
C LEU A 90 7.94 0.19 7.83
N ILE A 91 6.88 -0.38 7.23
CA ILE A 91 5.55 0.25 7.17
C ILE A 91 5.02 0.44 8.60
N THR A 92 5.06 -0.60 9.44
CA THR A 92 4.53 -0.53 10.80
C THR A 92 5.33 0.37 11.73
N SER A 93 6.63 0.56 11.47
CA SER A 93 7.51 1.45 12.22
C SER A 93 7.60 2.85 11.63
N GLU A 94 6.86 3.13 10.56
CA GLU A 94 6.87 4.41 9.84
C GLU A 94 8.31 4.85 9.47
N CYS A 95 9.14 3.89 9.05
CA CYS A 95 10.50 4.16 8.62
C CYS A 95 10.56 4.25 7.09
N GLU A 96 11.07 5.37 6.59
CA GLU A 96 11.32 5.57 5.17
C GLU A 96 12.81 5.31 4.90
N CYS A 97 13.09 4.27 4.11
CA CYS A 97 14.42 4.04 3.59
C CYS A 97 14.54 4.78 2.27
N GLU A 98 15.39 5.80 2.20
CA GLU A 98 15.81 6.35 0.92
C GLU A 98 16.38 5.19 0.10
N GLY A 99 15.79 4.93 -1.05
CA GLY A 99 16.31 3.90 -1.95
C GLY A 99 17.78 4.21 -2.20
N ALA A 100 18.65 3.20 -2.05
CA ALA A 100 19.76 3.12 -2.97
C ALA A 100 19.10 3.26 -4.35
N SER A 101 19.31 4.39 -5.00
CA SER A 101 18.74 4.67 -6.30
C SER A 101 18.98 3.45 -7.18
N ASP A 102 17.93 2.93 -7.81
CA ASP A 102 18.03 1.93 -8.88
C ASP A 102 18.68 2.53 -10.16
N ASP A 103 19.55 3.53 -9.98
CA ASP A 103 20.28 4.30 -10.98
C ASP A 103 21.76 4.36 -10.56
N GLU A 104 22.50 3.27 -10.80
CA GLU A 104 23.81 3.28 -11.48
C GLU A 104 24.32 1.87 -11.81
#